data_AF-A0AA89C6L9-F1
#
_entry.id   AF-A0AA89C6L9-F1
#
_cell.length_a   1.000
_cell.length_b   1.000
_cell.length_c   1.000
_cell.angle_alpha   90.00
_cell.angle_beta   90.00
_cell.angle_gamma   90.00
#
_symmetry.space_group_name_H-M   'P 1'
#
loop_
_entity.id
_entity.type
_entity.pdbx_description
1 polymer ?
#
loop_
_entity_poly.entity_id
_entity_poly.type
_entity_poly.pdbx_seq_one_letter_code
_entity_poly.pdbx_strand_id
1 'polypeptide(L)'
;MVQTKKQRTEILKKDSEIKRVNVKAETLKEKKTKFYKMYLSERQKNKQMMKRRKSDDIKVENMKAKLTSIESTEEQIKDLKSKLQDAETNEGYLQNLLDDSKPLKLYDKDSNSYTTDAVQCVMNLTNLKVPSEKVGEGIREVLILGNKTPNAVPSATTVNRITDTKLAVAHKQIDKVVGTKKEHNPLHRRDQEIRESNSDLHRN
;
A
#
# COMPACT_ATOMS: atom_id res chain seq x y z
N MET A 1 91.46 9.87 81.71
CA MET A 1 91.23 9.44 80.30
C MET A 1 89.82 8.90 79.99
N VAL A 2 88.90 8.75 80.95
CA VAL A 2 87.57 8.12 80.70
C VAL A 2 86.46 9.12 80.29
N GLN A 3 86.51 10.37 80.78
CA GLN A 3 85.50 11.40 80.49
C GLN A 3 85.43 11.81 79.00
N THR A 4 86.56 11.81 78.29
CA THR A 4 86.64 12.18 76.87
C THR A 4 86.06 11.12 75.93
N LYS A 5 86.08 9.83 76.30
CA LYS A 5 85.45 8.76 75.50
C LYS A 5 83.92 8.82 75.56
N LYS A 6 83.35 9.09 76.75
CA LYS A 6 81.89 9.19 76.96
C LYS A 6 81.29 10.38 76.20
N GLN A 7 81.95 11.54 76.26
CA GLN A 7 81.56 12.72 75.49
C GLN A 7 81.61 12.47 73.97
N ARG A 8 82.66 11.80 73.48
CA ARG A 8 82.77 11.44 72.05
C ARG A 8 81.66 10.51 71.58
N THR A 9 81.25 9.54 72.40
CA THR A 9 80.12 8.66 72.07
C THR A 9 78.76 9.35 72.09
N GLU A 10 78.55 10.35 72.96
CA GLU A 10 77.32 11.14 72.98
C GLU A 10 77.23 12.10 71.77
N ILE A 11 78.35 12.70 71.38
CA ILE A 11 78.44 13.54 70.16
C ILE A 11 78.11 12.69 68.92
N LEU A 12 78.70 11.49 68.80
CA LEU A 12 78.42 10.57 67.69
C LEU A 12 76.94 10.16 67.63
N LYS A 13 76.29 9.96 68.78
CA LYS A 13 74.84 9.67 68.83
C LYS A 13 74.02 10.87 68.36
N LYS A 14 74.32 12.07 68.84
CA LYS A 14 73.65 13.31 68.41
C LYS A 14 73.82 13.56 66.91
N ASP A 15 75.02 13.36 66.36
CA ASP A 15 75.28 13.49 64.92
C ASP A 15 74.48 12.49 64.09
N SER A 16 74.36 11.24 64.57
CA SER A 16 73.53 10.22 63.91
C SER A 16 72.04 10.57 63.91
N GLU A 17 71.57 11.20 64.99
CA GLU A 17 70.19 11.64 65.14
C GLU A 17 69.88 12.87 64.28
N ILE A 18 70.78 13.85 64.23
CA ILE A 18 70.70 15.01 63.33
C ILE A 18 70.61 14.55 61.86
N LYS A 19 71.46 13.58 61.46
CA LYS A 19 71.39 13.00 60.10
C LYS A 19 70.03 12.36 59.82
N ARG A 20 69.47 11.59 60.75
CA ARG A 20 68.14 10.96 60.59
C ARG A 20 67.03 12.00 60.48
N VAL A 21 67.08 13.05 61.29
CA VAL A 21 66.10 14.15 61.24
C VAL A 21 66.20 14.90 59.91
N ASN A 22 67.40 15.19 59.42
CA ASN A 22 67.59 15.86 58.13
C ASN A 22 67.06 15.02 56.96
N VAL A 23 67.30 13.71 56.93
CA VAL A 23 66.73 12.81 55.91
C VAL A 23 65.19 12.81 55.97
N LYS A 24 64.61 12.76 57.17
CA LYS A 24 63.14 12.87 57.33
C LYS A 24 62.60 14.23 56.88
N ALA A 25 63.31 15.32 57.16
CA ALA A 25 62.92 16.65 56.74
C ALA A 25 62.93 16.79 55.21
N GLU A 26 63.97 16.30 54.54
CA GLU A 26 64.04 16.33 53.07
C GLU A 26 62.95 15.46 52.42
N THR A 27 62.74 14.24 52.91
CA THR A 27 61.64 13.39 52.39
C THR A 27 60.26 14.00 52.62
N LEU A 28 60.04 14.74 53.71
CA LEU A 28 58.80 15.49 53.93
C LEU A 28 58.66 16.68 52.98
N LYS A 29 59.74 17.40 52.68
CA LYS A 29 59.73 18.49 51.67
C LYS A 29 59.40 17.96 50.27
N GLU A 30 59.99 16.84 49.88
CA GLU A 30 59.70 16.16 48.61
C GLU A 30 58.23 15.73 48.54
N LYS A 31 57.71 15.08 49.59
CA LYS A 31 56.30 14.70 49.68
C LYS A 31 55.38 15.91 49.58
N LYS A 32 55.65 16.98 50.33
CA LYS A 32 54.87 18.23 50.28
C LYS A 32 54.83 18.81 48.86
N THR A 33 55.97 18.81 48.18
CA THR A 33 56.08 19.30 46.80
C THR A 33 55.27 18.44 45.83
N LYS A 34 55.33 17.11 45.98
CA LYS A 34 54.54 16.16 45.17
C LYS A 34 53.04 16.35 45.38
N PHE A 35 52.59 16.46 46.64
CA PHE A 35 51.19 16.72 46.97
C PHE A 35 50.70 18.05 46.39
N TYR A 36 51.51 19.11 46.48
CA TYR A 36 51.14 20.41 45.92
C TYR A 36 50.99 20.37 44.39
N LYS A 37 51.91 19.71 43.68
CA LYS A 37 51.80 19.50 42.22
C LYS A 37 50.54 18.71 41.86
N MET A 38 50.23 17.66 42.61
CA MET A 38 49.03 16.85 42.41
C MET A 38 47.76 17.67 42.63
N TYR A 39 47.68 18.43 43.72
CA TYR A 39 46.56 19.33 44.01
C TYR A 39 46.31 20.34 42.89
N LEU A 40 47.37 20.97 42.37
CA LEU A 40 47.26 21.91 41.26
C LEU A 40 46.72 21.25 39.98
N SER A 41 47.21 20.05 39.65
CA SER A 41 46.71 19.28 38.50
C SER A 41 45.23 18.95 38.66
N GLU A 42 44.82 18.47 39.84
CA GLU A 42 43.43 18.10 40.10
C GLU A 42 42.49 19.30 40.08
N ARG A 43 42.93 20.45 40.62
CA ARG A 43 42.20 21.71 40.54
C ARG A 43 41.97 22.15 39.09
N GLN A 44 42.97 22.01 38.22
CA GLN A 44 42.84 22.32 36.79
C GLN A 44 41.86 21.38 36.09
N LYS A 45 41.95 20.07 36.34
CA LYS A 45 40.99 19.09 35.81
C LYS A 45 39.56 19.40 36.25
N ASN A 46 39.34 19.68 37.53
CA ASN A 46 38.02 20.05 38.05
C ASN A 46 37.47 21.31 37.38
N LYS A 47 38.32 22.32 37.14
CA LYS A 47 37.91 23.53 36.41
C LYS A 47 37.46 23.21 34.98
N GLN A 48 38.15 22.31 34.28
CA GLN A 48 37.75 21.88 32.94
C GLN A 48 36.45 21.06 32.96
N MET A 49 36.30 20.15 33.91
CA MET A 49 35.08 19.34 34.08
C MET A 49 33.86 20.22 34.35
N MET A 50 33.98 21.25 35.19
CA MET A 50 32.89 22.19 35.43
C MET A 50 32.49 22.99 34.19
N LYS A 51 33.45 23.35 33.32
CA LYS A 51 33.14 24.00 32.05
C LYS A 51 32.40 23.05 31.09
N ARG A 52 32.81 21.78 31.03
CA ARG A 52 32.14 20.75 30.22
C ARG A 52 30.71 20.53 30.69
N ARG A 53 30.50 20.36 32.00
CA ARG A 53 29.16 20.23 32.59
C ARG A 53 28.23 21.37 32.19
N LYS A 54 28.66 22.63 32.33
CA LYS A 54 27.87 23.79 31.89
C LYS A 54 27.51 23.76 30.41
N SER A 55 28.42 23.30 29.56
CA SER A 55 28.17 23.16 28.11
C SER A 55 27.16 22.05 27.83
N ASP A 56 27.29 20.92 28.53
CA ASP A 56 26.39 19.79 28.38
C ASP A 56 24.99 20.10 28.93
N ASP A 57 24.88 20.86 30.02
CA ASP A 57 23.61 21.34 30.56
C ASP A 57 22.83 22.17 29.52
N ILE A 58 23.52 23.09 28.83
CA ILE A 58 22.92 23.89 27.74
C ILE A 58 22.45 22.98 26.59
N LYS A 59 23.23 21.96 26.22
CA LYS A 59 22.83 21.02 25.17
C LYS A 59 21.60 20.21 25.57
N VAL A 60 21.55 19.74 26.81
CA VAL A 60 20.41 18.99 27.34
C VAL A 60 19.15 19.85 27.33
N GLU A 61 19.25 21.11 27.75
CA GLU A 61 18.12 22.06 27.72
C GLU A 61 17.62 22.29 26.29
N ASN A 62 18.53 22.52 25.34
CA ASN A 62 18.19 22.65 23.93
C ASN A 62 17.53 21.39 23.35
N MET A 63 18.01 20.20 23.73
CA MET A 63 17.42 18.92 23.30
C MET A 63 16.01 18.73 23.88
N LYS A 64 15.79 19.11 25.14
CA LYS A 64 14.46 19.08 25.77
C LYS A 64 13.47 20.00 25.04
N ALA A 65 13.88 21.23 24.71
CA ALA A 65 13.04 22.16 23.96
C ALA A 65 12.67 21.63 22.55
N LYS A 66 13.60 20.93 21.89
CA LYS A 66 13.31 20.26 20.62
C LYS A 66 12.33 19.10 20.80
N LEU A 67 12.47 18.30 21.85
CA LEU A 67 11.58 17.19 22.15
C LEU A 67 10.14 17.67 22.35
N THR A 68 9.93 18.72 23.15
CA THR A 68 8.60 19.30 23.38
C THR A 68 7.97 19.85 22.10
N SER A 69 8.79 20.37 21.17
CA SER A 69 8.31 20.82 19.86
C SER A 69 7.85 19.64 19.00
N ILE A 70 8.61 18.55 18.99
CA ILE A 70 8.26 17.32 18.26
C ILE A 70 6.97 16.72 18.80
N GLU A 71 6.83 16.59 20.11
CA GLU A 71 5.62 16.06 20.77
C GLU A 71 4.36 16.85 20.36
N SER A 72 4.45 18.18 20.31
CA SER A 72 3.36 19.04 19.82
C SER A 72 3.01 18.77 18.35
N THR A 73 4.01 18.58 17.49
CA THR A 73 3.76 18.25 16.07
C THR A 73 3.16 16.85 15.90
N GLU A 74 3.51 15.88 16.73
CA GLU A 74 2.92 14.53 16.70
C GLU A 74 1.43 14.56 17.06
N GLU A 75 1.04 15.36 18.05
CA GLU A 75 -0.38 15.57 18.37
C GLU A 75 -1.16 16.18 17.21
N GLN A 76 -0.60 17.20 16.55
CA GLN A 76 -1.22 17.81 15.37
C GLN A 76 -1.37 16.82 14.21
N ILE A 77 -0.36 15.98 13.97
CA ILE A 77 -0.42 14.93 12.93
C ILE A 77 -1.54 13.93 13.26
N LYS A 78 -1.71 13.57 14.54
CA LYS A 78 -2.77 12.64 14.96
C LYS A 78 -4.17 13.22 14.70
N ASP A 79 -4.38 14.49 15.02
CA ASP A 79 -5.65 15.19 14.75
C ASP A 79 -5.95 15.27 13.25
N LEU A 80 -4.94 15.65 12.45
CA LEU A 80 -5.08 15.70 10.98
C LEU A 80 -5.40 14.34 10.36
N LYS A 81 -4.81 13.25 10.88
CA LYS A 81 -5.12 11.89 10.42
C LYS A 81 -6.58 11.51 10.69
N SER A 82 -7.10 11.86 11.87
CA SER A 82 -8.53 11.63 12.19
C SER A 82 -9.43 12.39 11.22
N LYS A 83 -9.14 13.68 10.98
CA LYS A 83 -9.92 14.51 10.06
C LYS A 83 -9.87 14.00 8.62
N LEU A 84 -8.73 13.47 8.19
CA LEU A 84 -8.59 12.88 6.87
C LEU A 84 -9.46 11.62 6.73
N GLN A 85 -9.45 10.73 7.72
CA GLN A 85 -10.26 9.52 7.71
C GLN A 85 -11.77 9.83 7.66
N ASP A 86 -12.21 10.84 8.41
CA ASP A 86 -13.61 11.31 8.37
C ASP A 86 -13.98 11.85 6.98
N ALA A 87 -13.07 12.61 6.36
CA ALA A 87 -13.26 13.15 5.02
C ALA A 87 -13.32 12.04 3.95
N GLU A 88 -12.44 11.05 4.01
CA GLU A 88 -12.45 9.88 3.10
C GLU A 88 -13.75 9.08 3.22
N THR A 89 -14.25 8.89 4.44
CA THR A 89 -15.54 8.21 4.68
C THR A 89 -16.70 8.98 4.08
N ASN A 90 -16.72 10.30 4.25
CA ASN A 90 -17.72 11.17 3.66
C ASN A 90 -17.64 11.19 2.13
N GLU A 91 -16.44 11.23 1.56
CA GLU A 91 -16.24 11.14 0.11
C GLU A 91 -16.82 9.83 -0.44
N GLY A 92 -16.50 8.69 0.19
CA GLY A 92 -17.04 7.39 -0.22
C GLY A 92 -18.57 7.34 -0.15
N TYR A 93 -19.16 7.90 0.91
CA TYR A 93 -20.62 8.03 1.01
C TYR A 93 -21.23 8.88 -0.11
N LEU A 94 -20.64 10.05 -0.40
CA LEU A 94 -21.11 10.95 -1.45
C LEU A 94 -20.96 10.34 -2.84
N GLN A 95 -19.86 9.61 -3.11
CA GLN A 95 -19.67 8.87 -4.36
C GLN A 95 -20.76 7.82 -4.57
N ASN A 96 -21.07 7.04 -3.53
CA ASN A 96 -22.17 6.06 -3.60
C ASN A 96 -23.51 6.73 -3.89
N LEU A 97 -23.81 7.85 -3.23
CA LEU A 97 -25.04 8.61 -3.47
C LEU A 97 -25.11 9.17 -4.90
N LEU A 98 -23.97 9.62 -5.43
CA LEU A 98 -23.87 10.09 -6.80
C LEU A 98 -24.10 8.94 -7.79
N ASP A 99 -23.54 7.77 -7.53
CA ASP A 99 -23.76 6.58 -8.37
C ASP A 99 -25.19 6.05 -8.27
N ASP A 100 -25.85 6.27 -7.13
CA ASP A 100 -27.25 5.94 -6.97
C ASP A 100 -28.19 6.86 -7.74
N SER A 101 -27.87 8.14 -7.80
CA SER A 101 -28.65 9.14 -8.54
C SER A 101 -28.43 9.13 -10.06
N LYS A 102 -27.37 8.49 -10.56
CA LYS A 102 -27.11 8.41 -12.02
C LYS A 102 -28.17 7.57 -12.72
N PRO A 103 -28.76 8.06 -13.83
CA PRO A 103 -29.65 7.25 -14.66
C PRO A 103 -28.92 6.02 -15.19
N LEU A 104 -29.57 4.86 -15.12
CA LEU A 104 -29.01 3.63 -15.68
C LEU A 104 -28.98 3.74 -17.21
N LYS A 105 -27.79 3.68 -17.80
CA LYS A 105 -27.60 3.77 -19.25
C LYS A 105 -27.90 2.42 -19.89
N LEU A 106 -29.14 2.24 -20.35
CA LEU A 106 -29.55 1.05 -21.11
C LEU A 106 -29.34 1.23 -22.62
N TYR A 107 -29.46 2.46 -23.10
CA TYR A 107 -29.30 2.82 -24.50
C TYR A 107 -28.16 3.81 -24.67
N ASP A 108 -27.28 3.53 -25.62
CA ASP A 108 -26.17 4.39 -25.98
C ASP A 108 -26.49 5.17 -27.25
N LYS A 109 -26.55 6.51 -27.11
CA LYS A 109 -26.87 7.41 -28.21
C LYS A 109 -25.76 7.45 -29.26
N ASP A 110 -24.50 7.30 -28.84
CA ASP A 110 -23.35 7.42 -29.73
C ASP A 110 -23.26 6.23 -30.70
N SER A 111 -23.49 5.01 -30.19
CA SER A 111 -23.56 3.79 -31.01
C SER A 111 -24.96 3.49 -31.58
N ASN A 112 -25.97 4.30 -31.23
CA ASN A 112 -27.38 4.07 -31.57
C ASN A 112 -27.84 2.63 -31.24
N SER A 113 -27.40 2.10 -30.10
CA SER A 113 -27.61 0.70 -29.73
C SER A 113 -27.94 0.53 -28.25
N TYR A 114 -28.66 -0.54 -27.92
CA TYR A 114 -28.87 -0.93 -26.53
C TYR A 114 -27.64 -1.67 -26.03
N THR A 115 -27.32 -1.47 -24.75
CA THR A 115 -26.26 -2.22 -24.05
C THR A 115 -26.53 -3.73 -24.11
N THR A 116 -25.46 -4.51 -24.05
CA THR A 116 -25.53 -5.98 -24.11
C THR A 116 -26.46 -6.54 -23.05
N ASP A 117 -26.42 -5.99 -21.82
CA ASP A 117 -27.27 -6.42 -20.72
C ASP A 117 -28.75 -6.11 -20.96
N ALA A 118 -29.05 -4.94 -21.54
CA ALA A 118 -30.42 -4.59 -21.92
C ALA A 118 -30.95 -5.53 -23.01
N VAL A 119 -30.13 -5.85 -24.01
CA VAL A 119 -30.48 -6.82 -25.06
C VAL A 119 -30.71 -8.22 -24.47
N GLN A 120 -29.83 -8.68 -23.58
CA GLN A 120 -29.98 -9.98 -22.92
C GLN A 120 -31.25 -10.04 -22.06
N CYS A 121 -31.57 -8.96 -21.35
CA CYS A 121 -32.80 -8.85 -20.57
C CYS A 121 -34.04 -8.97 -21.47
N VAL A 122 -34.07 -8.24 -22.59
CA VAL A 122 -35.14 -8.35 -23.59
C VAL A 122 -35.31 -9.80 -24.07
N MET A 123 -34.20 -10.47 -24.42
CA MET A 123 -34.23 -11.87 -24.86
C MET A 123 -34.77 -12.82 -23.78
N ASN A 124 -34.40 -12.60 -22.53
CA ASN A 124 -34.87 -13.42 -21.42
C ASN A 124 -36.37 -13.23 -21.20
N LEU A 125 -36.86 -11.99 -21.23
CA LEU A 125 -38.28 -11.68 -21.07
C LEU A 125 -39.12 -12.26 -22.22
N THR A 126 -38.65 -12.15 -23.47
CA THR A 126 -39.37 -12.75 -24.61
C THR A 126 -39.34 -14.28 -24.57
N ASN A 127 -38.25 -14.91 -24.10
CA ASN A 127 -38.21 -16.36 -23.86
C ASN A 127 -39.22 -16.81 -22.79
N LEU A 128 -39.48 -15.96 -21.78
CA LEU A 128 -40.53 -16.17 -20.77
C LEU A 128 -41.95 -15.86 -21.29
N LYS A 129 -42.11 -15.64 -22.61
CA LYS A 129 -43.38 -15.33 -23.28
C LYS A 129 -44.01 -14.01 -22.82
N VAL A 130 -43.21 -13.08 -22.32
CA VAL A 130 -43.70 -11.71 -22.06
C VAL A 130 -44.01 -11.05 -23.42
N PRO A 131 -45.22 -10.48 -23.62
CA PRO A 131 -45.57 -9.81 -24.87
C PRO A 131 -44.60 -8.64 -25.15
N SER A 132 -44.17 -8.47 -26.41
CA SER A 132 -43.19 -7.45 -26.80
C SER A 132 -43.57 -6.03 -26.39
N GLU A 133 -44.87 -5.72 -26.35
CA GLU A 133 -45.42 -4.43 -25.90
C GLU A 133 -45.19 -4.17 -24.41
N LYS A 134 -45.09 -5.23 -23.61
CA LYS A 134 -44.95 -5.17 -22.15
C LYS A 134 -43.51 -5.27 -21.65
N VAL A 135 -42.57 -5.67 -22.51
CA VAL A 135 -41.15 -5.81 -22.14
C VAL A 135 -40.55 -4.47 -21.69
N GLY A 136 -40.76 -3.39 -22.45
CA GLY A 136 -40.22 -2.06 -22.10
C GLY A 136 -40.80 -1.50 -20.79
N GLU A 137 -42.10 -1.71 -20.56
CA GLU A 137 -42.78 -1.33 -19.32
C GLU A 137 -42.25 -2.15 -18.13
N GLY A 138 -42.14 -3.48 -18.28
CA GLY A 138 -41.64 -4.35 -17.22
C GLY A 138 -40.19 -4.04 -16.82
N ILE A 139 -39.32 -3.73 -17.79
CA ILE A 139 -37.95 -3.28 -17.51
C ILE A 139 -37.97 -1.99 -16.68
N ARG A 140 -38.83 -1.03 -17.03
CA ARG A 140 -38.96 0.24 -16.30
C ARG A 140 -39.43 0.01 -14.87
N GLU A 141 -40.49 -0.77 -14.68
CA GLU A 141 -41.05 -1.03 -13.34
C GLU A 141 -40.04 -1.70 -12.41
N VAL A 142 -39.32 -2.72 -12.90
CA VAL A 142 -38.29 -3.41 -12.11
C VAL A 142 -37.14 -2.48 -11.73
N LEU A 143 -36.73 -1.59 -12.63
CA LEU A 143 -35.66 -0.62 -12.34
C LEU A 143 -36.10 0.44 -11.33
N ILE A 144 -37.36 0.90 -11.40
CA ILE A 144 -37.94 1.82 -10.41
C ILE A 144 -37.95 1.21 -9.01
N LEU A 145 -38.28 -0.09 -8.88
CA LEU A 145 -38.18 -0.80 -7.59
C LEU A 145 -36.75 -0.80 -7.02
N GLY A 146 -35.74 -0.76 -7.89
CA GLY A 146 -34.33 -0.62 -7.53
C GLY A 146 -33.84 0.83 -7.37
N ASN A 147 -34.74 1.82 -7.33
CA ASN A 147 -34.41 3.26 -7.33
C ASN A 147 -33.53 3.71 -8.51
N LYS A 148 -33.56 2.98 -9.64
CA LYS A 148 -32.81 3.33 -10.85
C LYS A 148 -33.76 3.82 -11.93
N THR A 149 -33.43 4.95 -12.54
CA THR A 149 -34.20 5.47 -13.69
C THR A 149 -33.47 5.13 -14.99
N PRO A 150 -34.05 4.33 -15.89
CA PRO A 150 -33.43 4.05 -17.18
C PRO A 150 -33.47 5.28 -18.09
N ASN A 151 -32.40 5.51 -18.84
CA ASN A 151 -32.33 6.62 -19.80
C ASN A 151 -33.22 6.42 -21.05
N ALA A 152 -33.43 5.17 -21.48
CA ALA A 152 -34.40 4.78 -22.48
C ALA A 152 -34.75 3.29 -22.32
N VAL A 153 -35.97 2.92 -22.67
CA VAL A 153 -36.43 1.52 -22.69
C VAL A 153 -36.82 1.13 -24.11
N PRO A 154 -36.60 -0.14 -24.50
CA PRO A 154 -36.91 -0.61 -25.84
C PRO A 154 -38.41 -0.57 -26.10
N SER A 155 -38.80 -0.05 -27.27
CA SER A 155 -40.18 -0.11 -27.75
C SER A 155 -40.52 -1.52 -28.26
N ALA A 156 -41.81 -1.82 -28.43
CA ALA A 156 -42.27 -3.10 -28.97
C ALA A 156 -41.58 -3.46 -30.30
N THR A 157 -41.44 -2.48 -31.21
CA THR A 157 -40.75 -2.64 -32.49
C THR A 157 -39.27 -2.97 -32.31
N THR A 158 -38.60 -2.30 -31.36
CA THR A 158 -37.20 -2.61 -31.03
C THR A 158 -37.05 -4.01 -30.45
N VAL A 159 -37.95 -4.42 -29.56
CA VAL A 159 -37.98 -5.77 -28.97
C VAL A 159 -38.13 -6.85 -30.05
N ASN A 160 -39.05 -6.64 -31.00
CA ASN A 160 -39.23 -7.54 -32.13
C ASN A 160 -37.95 -7.60 -32.98
N ARG A 161 -37.35 -6.45 -33.33
CA ARG A 161 -36.10 -6.41 -34.10
C ARG A 161 -34.96 -7.17 -33.41
N ILE A 162 -34.83 -7.03 -32.09
CA ILE A 162 -33.85 -7.77 -31.28
C ILE A 162 -34.12 -9.27 -31.37
N THR A 163 -35.38 -9.70 -31.22
CA THR A 163 -35.77 -11.11 -31.28
C THR A 163 -35.57 -11.71 -32.67
N ASP A 164 -35.89 -10.96 -33.73
CA ASP A 164 -35.68 -11.36 -35.12
C ASP A 164 -34.19 -11.51 -35.46
N THR A 165 -33.32 -10.68 -34.86
CA THR A 165 -31.88 -10.82 -35.04
C THR A 165 -31.38 -12.14 -34.45
N LYS A 166 -31.92 -12.60 -33.32
CA LYS A 166 -31.63 -13.93 -32.78
C LYS A 166 -32.06 -15.04 -33.74
N LEU A 167 -33.27 -14.94 -34.32
CA LEU A 167 -33.73 -15.92 -35.31
C LEU A 167 -32.84 -15.94 -36.57
N ALA A 168 -32.43 -14.77 -37.05
CA ALA A 168 -31.54 -14.67 -38.20
C ALA A 168 -30.16 -15.28 -37.94
N VAL A 169 -29.59 -15.09 -36.74
CA VAL A 169 -28.33 -15.73 -36.33
C VAL A 169 -28.51 -17.24 -36.21
N ALA A 170 -29.61 -17.70 -35.60
CA ALA A 170 -29.93 -19.11 -35.47
C ALA A 170 -30.06 -19.79 -36.85
N HIS A 171 -30.77 -19.17 -37.79
CA HIS A 171 -30.87 -19.67 -39.17
C HIS A 171 -29.50 -19.74 -39.85
N LYS A 172 -28.68 -18.69 -39.77
CA LYS A 172 -27.31 -18.71 -40.31
C LYS A 172 -26.43 -19.81 -39.71
N GLN A 173 -26.60 -20.13 -38.43
CA GLN A 173 -25.90 -21.23 -37.78
C GLN A 173 -26.42 -22.60 -38.24
N ILE A 174 -27.73 -22.76 -38.34
CA ILE A 174 -28.35 -23.99 -38.87
C ILE A 174 -27.88 -24.22 -40.31
N ASP A 175 -27.90 -23.21 -41.17
CA ASP A 175 -27.46 -23.33 -42.56
C ASP A 175 -25.99 -23.74 -42.69
N LYS A 176 -25.12 -23.26 -41.80
CA LYS A 176 -23.72 -23.71 -41.74
C LYS A 176 -23.58 -25.17 -41.32
N VAL A 177 -24.37 -25.62 -40.34
CA VAL A 177 -24.33 -27.01 -39.84
C VAL A 177 -25.04 -28.00 -40.77
N VAL A 178 -26.06 -27.55 -41.50
CA VAL A 178 -26.81 -28.39 -42.45
C VAL A 178 -26.16 -28.38 -43.84
N GLY A 179 -25.60 -27.24 -44.27
CA GLY A 179 -24.86 -27.12 -45.54
C GLY A 179 -23.62 -28.01 -45.59
N THR A 180 -22.93 -28.18 -44.46
CA THR A 180 -21.79 -29.10 -44.31
C THR A 180 -22.18 -30.58 -44.35
N LYS A 181 -23.46 -30.93 -44.12
CA LYS A 181 -23.95 -32.32 -44.25
C LYS A 181 -24.29 -32.74 -45.68
N LYS A 182 -24.45 -31.79 -46.63
CA LYS A 182 -24.75 -32.13 -48.03
C LYS A 182 -23.56 -32.72 -48.79
N GLU A 183 -22.33 -32.51 -48.33
CA GLU A 183 -21.13 -33.09 -48.94
C GLU A 183 -20.90 -34.56 -48.55
N HIS A 184 -21.66 -35.10 -47.60
CA HIS A 184 -21.52 -36.48 -47.13
C HIS A 184 -22.82 -37.27 -47.28
N ASN A 185 -23.41 -37.23 -48.48
CA ASN A 185 -24.51 -38.12 -48.84
C ASN A 185 -23.98 -39.25 -49.77
N PRO A 186 -23.81 -40.50 -49.30
CA PRO A 186 -23.21 -41.59 -50.08
C PRO A 186 -24.07 -42.06 -51.26
N LEU A 187 -25.29 -41.54 -51.40
CA LEU A 187 -26.20 -41.85 -52.52
C LEU A 187 -25.82 -41.15 -53.84
N HIS A 188 -25.02 -40.08 -53.82
CA HIS A 188 -24.62 -39.39 -55.06
C HIS A 188 -23.41 -40.04 -55.78
N ARG A 189 -22.67 -40.94 -55.10
CA ARG A 189 -21.53 -41.65 -55.69
C ARG A 189 -21.93 -42.80 -56.62
N ARG A 190 -23.03 -43.49 -56.32
CA ARG A 190 -23.48 -44.64 -57.14
C ARG A 190 -23.95 -44.23 -58.53
N ASP A 191 -24.53 -43.04 -58.67
CA ASP A 191 -25.03 -42.56 -59.97
C ASP A 191 -23.91 -42.09 -60.91
N GLN A 192 -22.72 -41.77 -60.37
CA GLN A 192 -21.52 -41.45 -61.16
C GLN A 192 -20.77 -42.72 -61.60
N GLU A 193 -20.62 -43.72 -60.72
CA GLU A 193 -19.91 -44.98 -61.05
C GLU A 193 -20.65 -45.83 -62.12
N ILE A 194 -21.99 -45.77 -62.18
CA ILE A 194 -22.78 -46.47 -63.22
C ILE A 194 -22.66 -45.78 -64.59
N ARG A 195 -22.42 -44.45 -64.62
CA ARG A 195 -22.23 -43.73 -65.89
C ARG A 195 -20.83 -43.92 -66.47
N GLU A 196 -19.81 -44.01 -65.63
CA GLU A 196 -18.43 -44.22 -66.07
C GLU A 196 -18.17 -45.68 -66.51
N SER A 197 -18.83 -46.66 -65.88
CA SER A 197 -18.71 -48.07 -66.30
C SER A 197 -19.36 -48.39 -67.66
N ASN A 198 -20.30 -47.57 -68.12
CA ASN A 198 -21.00 -47.75 -69.41
C ASN A 198 -20.36 -46.99 -70.58
N SER A 199 -19.48 -46.02 -70.32
CA SER A 199 -18.78 -45.28 -71.39
C SER A 199 -17.56 -46.02 -71.96
N ASP A 200 -17.00 -46.99 -71.22
CA ASP A 200 -15.81 -47.74 -71.65
C ASP A 200 -16.13 -48.99 -72.48
N LEU A 201 -17.41 -49.37 -72.61
CA LEU A 201 -17.85 -50.52 -73.41
C LEU A 201 -18.17 -50.20 -74.88
N HIS A 202 -18.01 -48.94 -75.32
CA HIS A 202 -18.26 -48.50 -76.71
C HIS A 202 -17.04 -47.87 -77.39
N ARG A 203 -15.84 -48.13 -76.89
CA ARG A 203 -14.59 -47.86 -77.61
C ARG A 203 -13.76 -49.15 -77.73
N ASN A 204 -14.18 -50.03 -78.63
CA ASN A 204 -13.33 -50.98 -79.35
C ASN A 204 -14.02 -51.36 -80.66
#